data_AF-A0A521WNT1-F1
#
_entry.id   AF-A0A521WNT1-F1
#
_cell.length_a   1.000
_cell.length_b   1.000
_cell.length_c   1.000
_cell.angle_alpha   90.00
_cell.angle_beta   90.00
_cell.angle_gamma   90.00
#
_symmetry.space_group_name_H-M   'P 1'
#
loop_
_entity.id
_entity.type
_entity.pdbx_description
1 polymer ?
#
loop_
_entity_poly.entity_id
_entity_poly.type
_entity_poly.pdbx_seq_one_letter_code
_entity_poly.pdbx_strand_id
1 'polypeptide(L)'
;MTNVGCVTSVINVHPMSILSTAGTQRQRRIILAVLAGILLGAAFPPIPTGITIFVAFIPFFLLLESVTTYGETLRYGYLTLFIWHIIAGYWAGGFTHARDVYLMTGGAALLLLNPFFYLIPLFAFQFIRRYFSLRGAVLAFPFFWVAIELFRAHTELALPWVTLGNTQTYHLPSIQIASFTGVYGVSFWILVINVGLFLVFRKIMIGEIKLFSKKTIGMILTILLFYVCPIIYGYYVLNKKDSLPRYPILKIALIQPNIDPFEKWEGDPYSTFYTQLSMTREVEGKNIDLALWSETAIPFFLLHNNNRYFLEILKNQVDSLQINLLTGVPDIVYYNEDAPSSSKTGKMGERYDTYNSSMLFQPNQDSIQRYYKKLLVPFAERVPYSEELSFLNAMQWNLGLGGWGVGKEKTVFQCNTHEGFNATFSNLICFESIFP
;
A
#
# COMPACT_ATOMS: atom_id res chain seq x y z
N MET A 1 -51.23 -14.57 52.34
CA MET A 1 -49.88 -14.96 52.81
C MET A 1 -48.95 -14.99 51.60
N THR A 2 -47.79 -14.38 51.79
CA THR A 2 -46.78 -13.90 50.84
C THR A 2 -46.23 -14.89 49.82
N ASN A 3 -46.14 -14.42 48.57
CA ASN A 3 -45.27 -14.92 47.49
C ASN A 3 -43.81 -14.99 47.95
N VAL A 4 -43.11 -16.08 47.62
CA VAL A 4 -41.64 -16.14 47.64
C VAL A 4 -41.16 -16.39 46.20
N GLY A 5 -40.72 -15.32 45.56
CA GLY A 5 -39.99 -15.37 44.29
C GLY A 5 -38.53 -15.68 44.54
N CYS A 6 -38.04 -16.77 43.93
CA CYS A 6 -36.63 -17.10 43.90
C CYS A 6 -35.95 -16.25 42.81
N VAL A 7 -35.15 -15.27 43.22
CA VAL A 7 -34.30 -14.48 42.32
C VAL A 7 -32.92 -15.14 42.30
N THR A 8 -32.63 -15.90 41.25
CA THR A 8 -31.26 -16.32 40.93
C THR A 8 -30.49 -15.13 40.35
N SER A 9 -29.61 -14.55 41.17
CA SER A 9 -28.68 -13.51 40.74
C SER A 9 -27.55 -14.13 39.91
N VAL A 10 -27.55 -13.83 38.61
CA VAL A 10 -26.41 -14.11 37.72
C VAL A 10 -25.33 -13.07 38.03
N ILE A 11 -24.27 -13.50 38.73
CA ILE A 11 -23.09 -12.68 38.97
C ILE A 11 -22.34 -12.55 37.64
N ASN A 12 -22.47 -11.39 36.98
CA ASN A 12 -21.65 -11.00 35.84
C ASN A 12 -20.20 -10.73 36.31
N VAL A 13 -19.36 -11.76 36.33
CA VAL A 13 -17.92 -11.59 36.54
C VAL A 13 -17.32 -11.05 35.23
N HIS A 14 -17.03 -9.74 35.20
CA HIS A 14 -16.30 -9.13 34.08
C HIS A 14 -14.85 -9.66 34.04
N PRO A 15 -14.36 -10.18 32.90
CA PRO A 15 -12.97 -10.67 32.75
C PRO A 15 -11.89 -9.63 33.11
N MET A 16 -12.26 -8.35 33.16
CA MET A 16 -11.37 -7.24 33.50
C MET A 16 -11.03 -7.10 34.99
N SER A 17 -11.64 -7.88 35.89
CA SER A 17 -11.23 -7.90 37.31
C SER A 17 -9.88 -8.59 37.52
N ILE A 18 -9.44 -9.43 36.58
CA ILE A 18 -8.26 -10.30 36.73
C ILE A 18 -6.95 -9.61 36.27
N LEU A 19 -7.03 -8.56 35.45
CA LEU A 19 -5.90 -7.68 35.14
C LEU A 19 -5.79 -6.60 36.24
N SER A 20 -5.38 -7.00 37.44
CA SER A 20 -5.31 -6.15 38.65
C SER A 20 -4.07 -5.25 38.67
N THR A 21 -3.87 -4.41 37.66
CA THR A 21 -2.94 -3.27 37.79
C THR A 21 -3.67 -2.08 38.42
N ALA A 22 -2.98 -1.39 39.34
CA ALA A 22 -3.47 -0.29 40.16
C ALA A 22 -3.73 1.01 39.37
N GLY A 23 -4.70 0.96 38.44
CA GLY A 23 -5.06 2.09 37.60
C GLY A 23 -6.57 2.18 37.32
N THR A 24 -7.02 3.40 37.03
CA THR A 24 -8.42 3.69 36.65
C THR A 24 -8.79 2.94 35.36
N GLN A 25 -10.09 2.68 35.15
CA GLN A 25 -10.60 2.08 33.89
C GLN A 25 -10.10 2.82 32.64
N ARG A 26 -9.98 4.15 32.73
CA ARG A 26 -9.41 5.00 31.69
C ARG A 26 -7.94 4.67 31.40
N GLN A 27 -7.10 4.54 32.43
CA GLN A 27 -5.69 4.19 32.25
C GLN A 27 -5.53 2.82 31.58
N ARG A 28 -6.32 1.83 31.99
CA ARG A 28 -6.30 0.48 31.39
C ARG A 28 -6.65 0.52 29.90
N ARG A 29 -7.70 1.26 29.52
CA ARG A 29 -8.09 1.46 28.11
C ARG A 29 -6.98 2.12 27.28
N ILE A 30 -6.30 3.12 27.83
CA ILE A 30 -5.17 3.76 27.16
C ILE A 30 -4.01 2.77 26.98
N ILE A 31 -3.67 2.00 28.02
CA ILE A 31 -2.60 0.98 27.94
C ILE A 31 -2.91 -0.04 26.85
N LEU A 32 -4.14 -0.57 26.81
CA LEU A 32 -4.55 -1.53 25.79
C LEU A 32 -4.50 -0.91 24.37
N ALA A 33 -4.94 0.34 24.21
CA ALA A 33 -4.89 1.05 22.94
C ALA A 33 -3.45 1.26 22.45
N VAL A 34 -2.56 1.70 23.35
CA VAL A 34 -1.14 1.92 23.04
C VAL A 34 -0.44 0.60 22.72
N LEU A 35 -0.66 -0.44 23.54
CA LEU A 35 -0.08 -1.76 23.33
C LEU A 35 -0.52 -2.37 21.99
N ALA A 36 -1.82 -2.32 21.68
CA ALA A 36 -2.33 -2.80 20.40
C ALA A 36 -1.73 -2.01 19.23
N GLY A 37 -1.66 -0.67 19.32
CA GLY A 37 -1.10 0.17 18.28
C GLY A 37 0.38 -0.11 18.03
N ILE A 38 1.17 -0.31 19.10
CA ILE A 38 2.58 -0.68 19.00
C ILE A 38 2.75 -2.06 18.36
N LEU A 39 1.97 -3.07 18.77
CA LEU A 39 2.08 -4.41 18.21
C LEU A 39 1.68 -4.45 16.72
N LEU A 40 0.65 -3.68 16.34
CA LEU A 40 0.26 -3.51 14.94
C LEU A 40 1.36 -2.81 14.14
N GLY A 41 1.93 -1.72 14.67
CA GLY A 41 3.03 -0.97 14.03
C GLY A 41 4.30 -1.78 13.87
N ALA A 42 4.70 -2.51 14.91
CA ALA A 42 5.91 -3.35 14.91
C ALA A 42 5.82 -4.54 13.95
N ALA A 43 4.64 -4.85 13.40
CA ALA A 43 4.48 -5.87 12.37
C ALA A 43 4.95 -5.42 10.98
N PHE A 44 5.14 -4.11 10.78
CA PHE A 44 5.59 -3.52 9.52
C PHE A 44 7.11 -3.30 9.52
N PRO A 45 7.73 -3.08 8.32
CA PRO A 45 9.11 -2.64 8.24
C PRO A 45 9.40 -1.45 9.18
N PRO A 46 10.61 -1.38 9.78
CA PRO A 46 11.81 -2.13 9.43
C PRO A 46 11.96 -3.49 10.12
N ILE A 47 11.02 -3.95 10.95
CA ILE A 47 11.12 -5.23 11.65
C ILE A 47 10.67 -6.35 10.69
N PRO A 48 11.57 -7.20 10.16
CA PRO A 48 11.26 -8.07 9.02
C PRO A 48 10.64 -9.41 9.46
N THR A 49 9.78 -9.40 10.48
CA THR A 49 9.18 -10.63 11.03
C THR A 49 7.69 -10.73 10.79
N GLY A 50 6.95 -9.62 10.85
CA GLY A 50 5.49 -9.62 10.77
C GLY A 50 4.77 -10.40 11.88
N ILE A 51 5.48 -10.98 12.85
CA ILE A 51 4.91 -12.00 13.75
C ILE A 51 3.98 -11.39 14.80
N THR A 52 4.23 -10.13 15.19
CA THR A 52 3.41 -9.43 16.18
C THR A 52 1.97 -9.28 15.71
N ILE A 53 1.71 -9.28 14.39
CA ILE A 53 0.35 -9.12 13.85
C ILE A 53 -0.60 -10.24 14.27
N PHE A 54 -0.10 -11.46 14.52
CA PHE A 54 -0.92 -12.61 14.93
C PHE A 54 -1.42 -12.51 16.38
N VAL A 55 -0.90 -11.56 17.17
CA VAL A 55 -1.33 -11.31 18.55
C VAL A 55 -1.75 -9.85 18.79
N ALA A 56 -1.50 -8.94 17.85
CA ALA A 56 -1.71 -7.51 18.00
C ALA A 56 -3.19 -7.13 18.24
N PHE A 57 -4.14 -7.89 17.67
CA PHE A 57 -5.56 -7.62 17.87
C PHE A 57 -6.11 -8.18 19.18
N ILE A 58 -5.35 -8.99 19.94
CA ILE A 58 -5.81 -9.49 21.25
C ILE A 58 -6.01 -8.33 22.25
N PRO A 59 -5.02 -7.47 22.54
CA PRO A 59 -5.25 -6.30 23.39
C PRO A 59 -6.26 -5.32 22.79
N PHE A 60 -6.39 -5.28 21.46
CA PHE A 60 -7.40 -4.47 20.80
C PHE A 60 -8.83 -4.97 21.08
N PHE A 61 -9.09 -6.27 20.97
CA PHE A 61 -10.40 -6.82 21.29
C PHE A 61 -10.72 -6.73 22.79
N LEU A 62 -9.72 -6.82 23.67
CA LEU A 62 -9.90 -6.52 25.10
C LEU A 62 -10.29 -5.07 25.35
N LEU A 63 -9.66 -4.13 24.63
CA LEU A 63 -10.04 -2.73 24.65
C LEU A 63 -11.49 -2.55 24.18
N LEU A 64 -11.83 -3.14 23.03
CA LEU A 64 -13.19 -3.06 22.49
C LEU A 64 -14.21 -3.67 23.45
N GLU A 65 -13.93 -4.81 24.08
CA GLU A 65 -14.79 -5.40 25.11
C GLU A 65 -15.00 -4.45 26.31
N SER A 66 -13.97 -3.68 26.69
CA SER A 66 -14.01 -2.77 27.85
C SER A 66 -14.86 -1.51 27.69
N VAL A 67 -15.20 -1.14 26.46
CA VAL A 67 -15.98 0.06 26.13
C VAL A 67 -17.39 -0.36 25.70
N THR A 68 -18.42 0.42 26.00
CA THR A 68 -19.82 0.04 25.69
C THR A 68 -20.52 1.04 24.78
N THR A 69 -19.94 2.22 24.58
CA THR A 69 -20.52 3.29 23.76
C THR A 69 -19.77 3.45 22.44
N TYR A 70 -20.45 3.98 21.41
CA TYR A 70 -19.80 4.34 20.14
C TYR A 70 -18.69 5.36 20.35
N GLY A 71 -18.92 6.40 21.16
CA GLY A 71 -17.93 7.44 21.42
C GLY A 71 -16.63 6.90 22.03
N GLU A 72 -16.72 5.98 23.01
CA GLU A 72 -15.53 5.36 23.58
C GLU A 72 -14.84 4.40 22.59
N THR A 73 -15.62 3.59 21.87
CA THR A 73 -15.10 2.67 20.84
C THR A 73 -14.29 3.42 19.79
N LEU A 74 -14.84 4.51 19.25
CA LEU A 74 -14.18 5.33 18.25
C LEU A 74 -12.98 6.09 18.83
N ARG A 75 -13.08 6.64 20.04
CA ARG A 75 -11.99 7.40 20.68
C ARG A 75 -10.75 6.54 20.94
N TYR A 76 -10.91 5.41 21.64
CA TYR A 76 -9.77 4.55 21.97
C TYR A 76 -9.36 3.68 20.77
N GLY A 77 -10.31 3.34 19.90
CA GLY A 77 -10.04 2.71 18.63
C GLY A 77 -9.16 3.58 17.73
N TYR A 78 -9.53 4.85 17.54
CA TYR A 78 -8.72 5.83 16.81
C TYR A 78 -7.33 5.98 17.42
N LEU A 79 -7.20 6.06 18.75
CA LEU A 79 -5.88 6.13 19.40
C LEU A 79 -5.00 4.93 19.01
N THR A 80 -5.56 3.72 19.01
CA THR A 80 -4.85 2.50 18.58
C THR A 80 -4.41 2.60 17.12
N LEU A 81 -5.35 2.95 16.24
CA LEU A 81 -5.13 3.05 14.80
C LEU A 81 -4.09 4.15 14.47
N PHE A 82 -4.15 5.28 15.18
CA PHE A 82 -3.22 6.38 15.03
C PHE A 82 -1.80 6.00 15.42
N ILE A 83 -1.60 5.34 16.57
CA ILE A 83 -0.29 4.83 16.99
C ILE A 83 0.26 3.83 15.97
N TRP A 84 -0.59 2.90 15.50
CA TRP A 84 -0.22 1.97 14.44
C TRP A 84 0.27 2.69 13.18
N HIS A 85 -0.49 3.69 12.70
CA HIS A 85 -0.16 4.41 11.48
C HIS A 85 1.10 5.28 11.63
N ILE A 86 1.31 5.91 12.79
CA ILE A 86 2.57 6.62 13.07
C ILE A 86 3.74 5.65 12.96
N ILE A 87 3.68 4.49 13.62
CA ILE A 87 4.80 3.55 13.62
C ILE A 87 5.03 2.95 12.24
N ALA A 88 3.97 2.56 11.52
CA ALA A 88 4.09 1.94 10.20
C ALA A 88 4.38 2.94 9.06
N GLY A 89 4.03 4.21 9.25
CA GLY A 89 4.06 5.25 8.22
C GLY A 89 4.94 6.47 8.55
N TYR A 90 5.79 6.40 9.58
CA TYR A 90 6.59 7.53 10.08
C TYR A 90 7.39 8.26 9.01
N TRP A 91 7.76 7.57 7.93
CA TRP A 91 8.61 8.09 6.85
C TRP A 91 7.83 8.88 5.79
N ALA A 92 6.50 8.77 5.73
CA ALA A 92 5.69 9.27 4.61
C ALA A 92 5.80 10.79 4.38
N GLY A 93 6.07 11.57 5.44
CA GLY A 93 6.27 13.03 5.34
C GLY A 93 7.72 13.46 5.18
N GLY A 94 8.68 12.53 5.07
CA GLY A 94 10.10 12.85 4.98
C GLY A 94 10.67 13.62 6.19
N PHE A 95 10.05 13.49 7.37
CA PHE A 95 10.28 14.37 8.53
C PHE A 95 11.74 14.49 9.02
N THR A 96 12.63 13.57 8.64
CA THR A 96 14.04 13.58 9.04
C THR A 96 14.96 14.29 8.05
N HIS A 97 14.55 14.40 6.77
CA HIS A 97 15.44 14.86 5.68
C HIS A 97 14.76 15.82 4.69
N ALA A 98 13.47 16.13 4.84
CA ALA A 98 12.73 16.96 3.90
C ALA A 98 13.02 18.46 4.08
N ARG A 99 13.27 19.14 2.95
CA ARG A 99 13.29 20.61 2.85
C ARG A 99 11.92 21.20 2.49
N ASP A 100 10.95 20.34 2.17
CA ASP A 100 9.63 20.72 1.65
C ASP A 100 8.53 20.65 2.73
N VAL A 101 8.02 21.82 3.12
CA VAL A 101 6.90 21.98 4.08
C VAL A 101 5.62 21.30 3.58
N TYR A 102 5.40 21.24 2.26
CA TYR A 102 4.21 20.63 1.69
C TYR A 102 4.26 19.10 1.81
N LEU A 103 5.41 18.48 1.57
CA LEU A 103 5.59 17.05 1.80
C LEU A 103 5.36 16.69 3.28
N MET A 104 5.90 17.49 4.20
CA MET A 104 5.71 17.28 5.63
C MET A 104 4.24 17.44 6.05
N THR A 105 3.54 18.46 5.55
CA THR A 105 2.12 18.68 5.86
C THR A 105 1.24 17.59 5.25
N GLY A 106 1.52 17.16 4.01
CA GLY A 106 0.85 16.02 3.37
C GLY A 106 1.06 14.71 4.12
N GLY A 107 2.29 14.40 4.53
CA GLY A 107 2.59 13.23 5.35
C GLY A 107 1.94 13.29 6.74
N ALA A 108 1.90 14.45 7.38
CA ALA A 108 1.22 14.62 8.67
C ALA A 108 -0.30 14.43 8.53
N ALA A 109 -0.90 15.03 7.48
CA ALA A 109 -2.30 14.83 7.14
C ALA A 109 -2.59 13.35 6.86
N LEU A 110 -1.70 12.65 6.15
CA LEU A 110 -1.81 11.22 5.89
C LEU A 110 -1.89 10.41 7.18
N LEU A 111 -0.96 10.63 8.11
CA LEU A 111 -0.88 9.91 9.38
C LEU A 111 -2.08 10.18 10.29
N LEU A 112 -2.67 11.37 10.20
CA LEU A 112 -3.87 11.75 10.94
C LEU A 112 -5.15 11.23 10.28
N LEU A 113 -5.29 11.37 8.95
CA LEU A 113 -6.53 11.09 8.24
C LEU A 113 -6.69 9.61 7.88
N ASN A 114 -5.62 8.90 7.56
CA ASN A 114 -5.71 7.51 7.12
C ASN A 114 -6.35 6.55 8.15
N PRO A 115 -6.07 6.67 9.47
CA PRO A 115 -6.77 5.92 10.50
C PRO A 115 -8.30 6.07 10.50
N PHE A 116 -8.85 7.19 9.98
CA PHE A 116 -10.30 7.42 10.01
C PHE A 116 -11.08 6.40 9.18
N PHE A 117 -10.51 5.90 8.08
CA PHE A 117 -11.20 4.87 7.29
C PHE A 117 -11.41 3.59 8.10
N TYR A 118 -10.47 3.24 8.97
CA TYR A 118 -10.58 2.09 9.87
C TYR A 118 -11.55 2.31 11.04
N LEU A 119 -12.21 3.47 11.16
CA LEU A 119 -13.33 3.64 12.09
C LEU A 119 -14.60 2.93 11.63
N ILE A 120 -14.75 2.69 10.32
CA ILE A 120 -15.90 1.97 9.75
C ILE A 120 -16.04 0.55 10.34
N PRO A 121 -15.00 -0.31 10.34
CA PRO A 121 -15.10 -1.62 10.99
C PRO A 121 -15.33 -1.52 12.51
N LEU A 122 -14.90 -0.45 13.18
CA LEU A 122 -15.20 -0.24 14.61
C LEU A 122 -16.66 0.15 14.86
N PHE A 123 -17.22 0.96 13.98
CA PHE A 123 -18.64 1.28 14.01
C PHE A 123 -19.47 0.01 13.77
N ALA A 124 -19.12 -0.79 12.76
CA ALA A 124 -19.78 -2.08 12.49
C ALA A 124 -19.65 -3.06 13.66
N PHE A 125 -18.47 -3.15 14.28
CA PHE A 125 -18.24 -3.95 15.49
C PHE A 125 -19.20 -3.53 16.61
N GLN A 126 -19.30 -2.23 16.89
CA GLN A 126 -20.15 -1.72 17.96
C GLN A 126 -21.64 -1.88 17.66
N PHE A 127 -22.03 -1.74 16.39
CA PHE A 127 -23.39 -2.03 15.93
C PHE A 127 -23.75 -3.49 16.20
N ILE A 128 -22.93 -4.44 15.73
CA ILE A 128 -23.21 -5.87 15.91
C ILE A 128 -23.20 -6.25 17.39
N ARG A 129 -22.29 -5.68 18.17
CA ARG A 129 -22.25 -5.93 19.61
C ARG A 129 -23.55 -5.50 20.30
N ARG A 130 -24.08 -4.32 19.95
CA ARG A 130 -25.27 -3.73 20.58
C ARG A 130 -26.54 -4.51 20.24
N TYR A 131 -26.68 -4.93 18.98
CA TYR A 131 -27.91 -5.58 18.49
C TYR A 131 -27.88 -7.11 18.51
N PHE A 132 -26.69 -7.72 18.60
CA PHE A 132 -26.54 -9.17 18.61
C PHE A 132 -25.72 -9.64 19.82
N SER A 133 -24.39 -9.67 19.71
CA SER A 133 -23.51 -10.10 20.80
C SER A 133 -22.06 -9.69 20.57
N LEU A 134 -21.27 -9.62 21.65
CA LEU A 134 -19.82 -9.43 21.55
C LEU A 134 -19.16 -10.52 20.69
N ARG A 135 -19.59 -11.78 20.85
CA ARG A 135 -19.07 -12.89 20.05
C ARG A 135 -19.37 -12.71 18.55
N GLY A 136 -20.59 -12.28 18.21
CA GLY A 136 -20.97 -11.95 16.84
C GLY A 136 -20.12 -10.81 16.26
N ALA A 137 -19.88 -9.76 17.05
CA ALA A 137 -19.06 -8.62 16.63
C ALA A 137 -17.61 -9.02 16.33
N VAL A 138 -17.01 -9.83 17.20
CA VAL A 138 -15.64 -10.34 17.02
C VAL A 138 -15.54 -11.27 15.81
N LEU A 139 -16.51 -12.17 15.61
CA LEU A 139 -16.53 -13.09 14.46
C LEU A 139 -16.75 -12.37 13.13
N ALA A 140 -17.51 -11.27 13.13
CA ALA A 140 -17.77 -10.49 11.93
C ALA A 140 -16.64 -9.49 11.60
N PHE A 141 -15.79 -9.17 12.57
CA PHE A 141 -14.72 -8.17 12.43
C PHE A 141 -13.79 -8.40 11.22
N PRO A 142 -13.30 -9.63 10.92
CA PRO A 142 -12.45 -9.86 9.76
C PRO A 142 -13.10 -9.44 8.42
N PHE A 143 -14.41 -9.60 8.29
CA PHE A 143 -15.13 -9.26 7.05
C PHE A 143 -15.20 -7.75 6.83
N PHE A 144 -15.56 -6.98 7.87
CA PHE A 144 -15.61 -5.52 7.76
C PHE A 144 -14.22 -4.90 7.60
N TRP A 145 -13.20 -5.50 8.21
CA TRP A 145 -11.83 -5.03 8.03
C TRP A 145 -11.34 -5.24 6.60
N VAL A 146 -11.51 -6.43 6.06
CA VAL A 146 -11.09 -6.72 4.68
C VAL A 146 -11.93 -5.93 3.67
N ALA A 147 -13.22 -5.71 3.94
CA ALA A 147 -14.06 -4.85 3.12
C ALA A 147 -13.52 -3.41 3.05
N ILE A 148 -13.02 -2.85 4.15
CA ILE A 148 -12.42 -1.50 4.11
C ILE A 148 -11.06 -1.50 3.43
N GLU A 149 -10.23 -2.54 3.58
CA GLU A 149 -8.98 -2.66 2.82
C GLU A 149 -9.25 -2.72 1.31
N LEU A 150 -10.24 -3.51 0.88
CA LEU A 150 -10.70 -3.58 -0.52
C LEU A 150 -11.21 -2.23 -1.01
N PHE A 151 -12.11 -1.58 -0.26
CA PHE A 151 -12.70 -0.30 -0.65
C PHE A 151 -11.63 0.79 -0.83
N ARG A 152 -10.64 0.83 0.06
CA ARG A 152 -9.54 1.81 0.03
C ARG A 152 -8.54 1.62 -1.11
N ALA A 153 -8.65 0.56 -1.89
CA ALA A 153 -7.81 0.33 -3.07
C ALA A 153 -8.48 0.78 -4.40
N HIS A 154 -9.75 1.21 -4.38
CA HIS A 154 -10.54 1.43 -5.62
C HIS A 154 -11.08 2.86 -5.80
N THR A 155 -10.71 3.82 -4.96
CA THR A 155 -11.16 5.23 -5.05
C THR A 155 -10.05 6.17 -5.52
N GLU A 156 -10.35 7.42 -5.88
CA GLU A 156 -9.30 8.41 -6.15
C GLU A 156 -8.58 8.89 -4.88
N LEU A 157 -9.18 8.61 -3.71
CA LEU A 157 -8.54 8.73 -2.41
C LEU A 157 -7.82 7.43 -2.01
N ALA A 158 -7.64 6.50 -2.94
CA ALA A 158 -7.06 5.22 -2.63
C ALA A 158 -5.64 5.39 -2.10
N LEU A 159 -5.44 4.76 -0.94
CA LEU A 159 -4.16 4.68 -0.28
C LEU A 159 -4.05 3.29 0.34
N PRO A 160 -3.85 2.23 -0.47
CA PRO A 160 -3.73 0.86 0.03
C PRO A 160 -2.43 0.60 0.81
N TRP A 161 -1.89 1.65 1.44
CA TRP A 161 -0.80 1.57 2.41
C TRP A 161 -1.27 0.99 3.73
N VAL A 162 -0.35 0.30 4.41
CA VAL A 162 -0.58 -0.28 5.74
C VAL A 162 -1.66 -1.40 5.74
N THR A 163 -1.82 -2.10 4.61
CA THR A 163 -2.66 -3.31 4.50
C THR A 163 -2.08 -4.45 5.35
N LEU A 164 -2.90 -5.15 6.14
CA LEU A 164 -2.41 -6.16 7.10
C LEU A 164 -1.61 -7.28 6.44
N GLY A 165 -2.05 -7.76 5.27
CA GLY A 165 -1.37 -8.81 4.52
C GLY A 165 0.09 -8.48 4.16
N ASN A 166 0.43 -7.19 4.01
CA ASN A 166 1.80 -6.76 3.69
C ASN A 166 2.80 -7.06 4.81
N THR A 167 2.35 -7.27 6.05
CA THR A 167 3.20 -7.68 7.17
C THR A 167 3.89 -9.02 6.94
N GLN A 168 3.38 -9.85 6.02
CA GLN A 168 3.88 -11.20 5.78
C GLN A 168 4.88 -11.29 4.62
N THR A 169 5.21 -10.16 3.97
CA THR A 169 6.04 -10.10 2.77
C THR A 169 7.46 -10.67 2.95
N TYR A 170 8.02 -10.61 4.15
CA TYR A 170 9.33 -11.23 4.47
C TYR A 170 9.28 -12.75 4.67
N HIS A 171 8.08 -13.34 4.79
CA HIS A 171 7.91 -14.80 4.92
C HIS A 171 7.19 -15.35 3.68
N LEU A 172 7.97 -15.61 2.63
CA LEU A 172 7.49 -16.03 1.31
C LEU A 172 6.52 -17.23 1.32
N PRO A 173 6.68 -18.27 2.17
CA PRO A 173 5.69 -19.35 2.24
C PRO A 173 4.30 -18.90 2.71
N SER A 174 4.20 -17.93 3.65
CA SER A 174 2.89 -17.48 4.16
C SER A 174 2.07 -16.75 3.11
N ILE A 175 2.70 -16.06 2.17
CA ILE A 175 2.01 -15.17 1.23
C ILE A 175 1.53 -15.87 -0.04
N GLN A 176 1.89 -17.13 -0.27
CA GLN A 176 1.53 -17.83 -1.51
C GLN A 176 0.01 -17.95 -1.73
N ILE A 177 -0.79 -17.90 -0.66
CA ILE A 177 -2.25 -17.86 -0.76
C ILE A 177 -2.78 -16.61 -1.49
N ALA A 178 -1.98 -15.55 -1.59
CA ALA A 178 -2.31 -14.35 -2.35
C ALA A 178 -2.53 -14.63 -3.85
N SER A 179 -2.01 -15.75 -4.38
CA SER A 179 -2.30 -16.19 -5.75
C SER A 179 -3.80 -16.44 -6.02
N PHE A 180 -4.60 -16.72 -4.97
CA PHE A 180 -6.05 -16.95 -5.12
C PHE A 180 -6.90 -15.74 -4.70
N THR A 181 -6.44 -15.01 -3.68
CA THR A 181 -7.27 -14.01 -2.98
C THR A 181 -6.71 -12.60 -3.01
N GLY A 182 -5.53 -12.42 -3.62
CA GLY A 182 -4.70 -11.23 -3.41
C GLY A 182 -4.27 -11.09 -1.95
N VAL A 183 -3.73 -9.91 -1.62
CA VAL A 183 -3.29 -9.54 -0.26
C VAL A 183 -4.41 -9.62 0.78
N TYR A 184 -5.67 -9.43 0.35
CA TYR A 184 -6.84 -9.37 1.23
C TYR A 184 -7.14 -10.71 1.93
N GLY A 185 -6.88 -11.84 1.28
CA GLY A 185 -7.01 -13.14 1.94
C GLY A 185 -5.93 -13.38 2.99
N VAL A 186 -4.74 -12.80 2.82
CA VAL A 186 -3.69 -12.80 3.85
C VAL A 186 -4.13 -11.98 5.06
N SER A 187 -4.70 -10.79 4.84
CA SER A 187 -5.31 -9.98 5.91
C SER A 187 -6.43 -10.74 6.64
N PHE A 188 -7.33 -11.40 5.89
CA PHE A 188 -8.40 -12.20 6.47
C PHE A 188 -7.85 -13.33 7.35
N TRP A 189 -6.86 -14.07 6.85
CA TRP A 189 -6.18 -15.14 7.57
C TRP A 189 -5.58 -14.66 8.90
N ILE A 190 -4.86 -13.54 8.89
CA ILE A 190 -4.30 -12.90 10.09
C ILE A 190 -5.40 -12.60 11.12
N LEU A 191 -6.51 -12.01 10.68
CA LEU A 191 -7.60 -11.61 11.57
C LEU A 191 -8.35 -12.81 12.15
N VAL A 192 -8.57 -13.87 11.37
CA VAL A 192 -9.20 -15.11 11.86
C VAL A 192 -8.37 -15.76 12.97
N ILE A 193 -7.04 -15.78 12.83
CA ILE A 193 -6.14 -16.27 13.89
C ILE A 193 -6.29 -15.43 15.15
N ASN A 194 -6.23 -14.10 15.04
CA ASN A 194 -6.41 -13.21 16.18
C ASN A 194 -7.77 -13.38 16.86
N VAL A 195 -8.84 -13.52 16.09
CA VAL A 195 -10.20 -13.80 16.59
C VAL A 195 -10.22 -15.13 17.36
N GLY A 196 -9.64 -16.18 16.80
CA GLY A 196 -9.54 -17.48 17.48
C GLY A 196 -8.79 -17.39 18.80
N LEU A 197 -7.62 -16.75 18.79
CA LEU A 197 -6.79 -16.56 19.98
C LEU A 197 -7.51 -15.73 21.04
N PHE A 198 -8.14 -14.62 20.65
CA PHE A 198 -8.92 -13.79 21.57
C PHE A 198 -10.08 -14.57 22.21
N LEU A 199 -10.83 -15.34 21.43
CA LEU A 199 -11.96 -16.12 21.95
C LEU A 199 -11.50 -17.21 22.93
N VAL A 200 -10.37 -17.88 22.68
CA VAL A 200 -9.76 -18.82 23.63
C VAL A 200 -9.31 -18.10 24.89
N PHE A 201 -8.55 -17.02 24.73
CA PHE A 201 -8.03 -16.21 25.84
C PHE A 201 -9.16 -15.72 26.75
N ARG A 202 -10.22 -15.14 26.16
CA ARG A 202 -11.39 -14.64 26.88
C ARG A 202 -12.07 -15.73 27.69
N LYS A 203 -12.28 -16.93 27.12
CA LYS A 203 -12.91 -18.06 27.82
C LYS A 203 -12.09 -18.56 29.01
N ILE A 204 -10.77 -18.51 28.91
CA ILE A 204 -9.87 -18.85 30.02
C ILE A 204 -10.00 -17.80 31.12
N MET A 205 -9.97 -16.51 30.75
CA MET A 205 -10.06 -15.39 31.69
C MET A 205 -11.37 -15.39 32.49
N ILE A 206 -12.51 -15.69 31.87
CA ILE A 206 -13.80 -15.78 32.59
C ILE A 206 -14.05 -17.12 33.29
N GLY A 207 -13.09 -18.06 33.24
CA GLY A 207 -13.21 -19.36 33.88
C GLY A 207 -14.15 -20.36 33.18
N GLU A 208 -14.62 -20.08 31.96
CA GLU A 208 -15.45 -21.01 31.17
C GLU A 208 -14.69 -22.28 30.78
N ILE A 209 -13.37 -22.18 30.56
CA ILE A 209 -12.49 -23.30 30.24
C ILE A 209 -11.17 -23.18 31.02
N LYS A 210 -10.55 -24.30 31.38
CA LYS A 210 -9.21 -24.32 31.99
C LYS A 210 -8.12 -24.27 30.92
N LEU A 211 -6.99 -23.62 31.21
CA LEU A 211 -5.85 -23.48 30.30
C LEU A 211 -5.40 -24.83 29.71
N PHE A 212 -5.27 -25.87 30.55
CA PHE A 212 -4.82 -27.20 30.15
C PHE A 212 -5.96 -28.21 29.89
N SER A 213 -7.18 -27.73 29.61
CA SER A 213 -8.29 -28.64 29.29
C SER A 213 -8.17 -29.21 27.87
N LYS A 214 -8.68 -30.43 27.64
CA LYS A 214 -8.77 -31.03 26.29
C LYS A 214 -9.45 -30.10 25.27
N LYS A 215 -10.46 -29.35 25.72
CA LYS A 215 -11.18 -28.37 24.90
C LYS A 215 -10.29 -27.22 24.46
N THR A 216 -9.50 -26.66 25.38
CA THR A 216 -8.54 -25.59 25.06
C THR A 216 -7.48 -26.08 24.09
N ILE A 217 -6.91 -27.27 24.34
CA ILE A 217 -5.92 -27.89 23.44
C ILE A 217 -6.51 -28.08 22.04
N GLY A 218 -7.72 -28.62 21.92
CA GLY A 218 -8.41 -28.78 20.64
C GLY A 218 -8.59 -27.45 19.91
N MET A 219 -9.00 -26.38 20.60
CA MET A 219 -9.13 -25.05 20.00
C MET A 219 -7.78 -24.48 19.52
N ILE A 220 -6.72 -24.64 20.32
CA ILE A 220 -5.37 -24.18 19.95
C ILE A 220 -4.83 -24.97 18.75
N LEU A 221 -5.03 -26.29 18.71
CA LEU A 221 -4.65 -27.12 17.57
C LEU A 221 -5.38 -26.72 16.29
N THR A 222 -6.68 -26.37 16.39
CA THR A 222 -7.42 -25.82 15.25
C THR A 222 -6.82 -24.50 14.78
N ILE A 223 -6.51 -23.57 15.68
CA ILE A 223 -5.86 -22.29 15.32
C ILE A 223 -4.50 -22.53 14.67
N LEU A 224 -3.70 -23.44 15.23
CA LEU A 224 -2.39 -23.81 14.70
C LEU A 224 -2.53 -24.42 13.29
N LEU A 225 -3.54 -25.25 13.06
CA LEU A 225 -3.84 -25.79 11.74
C LEU A 225 -4.13 -24.67 10.74
N PHE A 226 -5.00 -23.71 11.10
CA PHE A 226 -5.28 -22.54 10.25
C PHE A 226 -4.03 -21.67 10.00
N TYR A 227 -3.12 -21.55 10.97
CA TYR A 227 -1.85 -20.84 10.80
C TYR A 227 -0.90 -21.58 9.85
N VAL A 228 -0.76 -22.90 10.01
CA VAL A 228 0.22 -23.71 9.28
C VAL A 228 -0.24 -24.05 7.86
N CYS A 229 -1.55 -24.17 7.60
CA CYS A 229 -2.08 -24.56 6.28
C CYS A 229 -1.57 -23.68 5.11
N PRO A 230 -1.67 -22.33 5.16
CA PRO A 230 -1.09 -21.46 4.12
C PRO A 230 0.41 -21.65 3.91
N ILE A 231 1.15 -21.91 5.00
CA ILE A 231 2.59 -22.10 4.99
C ILE A 231 2.95 -23.41 4.28
N ILE A 232 2.26 -24.51 4.58
CA ILE A 232 2.44 -25.80 3.89
C ILE A 232 2.17 -25.65 2.40
N TYR A 233 1.07 -25.00 2.04
CA TYR A 233 0.75 -24.71 0.65
C TYR A 233 1.86 -23.88 0.00
N GLY A 234 2.38 -22.87 0.69
CA GLY A 234 3.46 -22.05 0.17
C GLY A 234 4.75 -22.81 -0.09
N TYR A 235 5.17 -23.70 0.81
CA TYR A 235 6.31 -24.58 0.54
C TYR A 235 6.06 -25.50 -0.65
N TYR A 236 4.84 -26.04 -0.80
CA TYR A 236 4.48 -26.85 -1.96
C TYR A 236 4.61 -26.07 -3.29
N VAL A 237 4.15 -24.81 -3.33
CA VAL A 237 4.29 -23.94 -4.51
C VAL A 237 5.76 -23.62 -4.80
N LEU A 238 6.52 -23.22 -3.77
CA LEU A 238 7.90 -22.80 -3.93
C LEU A 238 8.82 -23.95 -4.35
N ASN A 239 8.55 -25.17 -3.91
CA ASN A 239 9.31 -26.35 -4.30
C ASN A 239 8.99 -26.86 -5.71
N LYS A 240 7.91 -26.38 -6.36
CA LYS A 240 7.59 -26.72 -7.75
C LYS A 240 8.40 -25.95 -8.79
N LYS A 241 9.25 -25.01 -8.38
CA LYS A 241 9.94 -24.07 -9.29
C LYS A 241 10.80 -24.77 -10.35
N ASP A 242 11.33 -25.95 -10.06
CA ASP A 242 12.14 -26.75 -11.01
C ASP A 242 11.33 -27.39 -12.15
N SER A 243 9.99 -27.32 -12.11
CA SER A 243 9.09 -27.88 -13.12
C SER A 243 8.50 -26.85 -14.10
N LEU A 244 8.87 -25.57 -13.98
CA LEU A 244 8.40 -24.53 -14.89
C LEU A 244 9.05 -24.69 -16.29
N PRO A 245 8.33 -24.38 -17.38
CA PRO A 245 8.90 -24.37 -18.72
C PRO A 245 10.15 -23.48 -18.76
N ARG A 246 11.18 -23.89 -19.51
CA ARG A 246 12.30 -22.98 -19.82
C ARG A 246 11.78 -21.89 -20.75
N TYR A 247 11.45 -20.74 -20.18
CA TYR A 247 11.15 -19.54 -20.94
C TYR A 247 12.46 -18.94 -21.49
N PRO A 248 12.42 -18.27 -22.65
CA PRO A 248 13.56 -17.51 -23.13
C PRO A 248 13.94 -16.42 -22.11
N ILE A 249 15.23 -16.12 -22.01
CA ILE A 249 15.77 -15.23 -20.96
C ILE A 249 15.89 -13.82 -21.53
N LEU A 250 15.25 -12.86 -20.88
CA LEU A 250 15.42 -11.42 -21.17
C LEU A 250 16.51 -10.85 -20.25
N LYS A 251 17.60 -10.34 -20.82
CA LYS A 251 18.69 -9.71 -20.06
C LYS A 251 18.44 -8.22 -19.90
N ILE A 252 18.29 -7.78 -18.67
CA ILE A 252 17.92 -6.41 -18.32
C ILE A 252 19.07 -5.72 -17.57
N ALA A 253 19.42 -4.50 -17.98
CA ALA A 253 20.30 -3.62 -17.24
C ALA A 253 19.49 -2.56 -16.48
N LEU A 254 19.64 -2.49 -15.16
CA LEU A 254 19.05 -1.44 -14.32
C LEU A 254 20.05 -0.31 -14.15
N ILE A 255 19.75 0.88 -14.66
CA ILE A 255 20.62 2.06 -14.57
C ILE A 255 20.15 2.94 -13.43
N GLN A 256 20.97 3.04 -12.38
CA GLN A 256 20.61 3.73 -11.13
C GLN A 256 21.69 4.74 -10.73
N PRO A 257 21.56 6.02 -11.14
CA PRO A 257 22.60 7.03 -10.94
C PRO A 257 22.69 7.57 -9.50
N ASN A 258 21.80 7.13 -8.60
CA ASN A 258 21.77 7.54 -7.19
C ASN A 258 21.74 9.07 -6.99
N ILE A 259 20.96 9.77 -7.82
CA ILE A 259 20.80 11.23 -7.76
C ILE A 259 19.82 11.60 -6.64
N ASP A 260 20.17 12.61 -5.85
CA ASP A 260 19.31 13.12 -4.78
C ASP A 260 17.98 13.65 -5.36
N PRO A 261 16.81 13.24 -4.84
CA PRO A 261 15.52 13.64 -5.38
C PRO A 261 15.23 15.15 -5.37
N PHE A 262 15.80 15.90 -4.42
CA PHE A 262 15.64 17.36 -4.35
C PHE A 262 16.57 18.06 -5.34
N GLU A 263 17.83 17.62 -5.41
CA GLU A 263 18.79 18.15 -6.39
C GLU A 263 18.35 17.88 -7.83
N LYS A 264 17.66 16.76 -8.09
CA LYS A 264 17.14 16.40 -9.41
C LYS A 264 16.24 17.47 -10.05
N TRP A 265 15.46 18.19 -9.25
CA TRP A 265 14.49 19.18 -9.74
C TRP A 265 15.00 20.63 -9.64
N GLU A 266 15.98 20.89 -8.77
CA GLU A 266 16.61 22.22 -8.62
C GLU A 266 17.89 22.39 -9.47
N GLY A 267 18.55 21.28 -9.83
CA GLY A 267 19.80 21.25 -10.57
C GLY A 267 19.63 21.36 -12.09
N ASP A 268 20.74 21.15 -12.81
CA ASP A 268 20.72 21.12 -14.28
C ASP A 268 20.09 19.81 -14.78
N PRO A 269 18.89 19.84 -15.41
CA PRO A 269 18.20 18.64 -15.86
C PRO A 269 18.99 17.88 -16.95
N TYR A 270 19.86 18.57 -17.69
CA TYR A 270 20.66 17.96 -18.74
C TYR A 270 21.83 17.13 -18.19
N SER A 271 22.43 17.55 -17.08
CA SER A 271 23.47 16.77 -16.38
C SER A 271 22.98 15.37 -15.96
N THR A 272 21.74 15.28 -15.48
CA THR A 272 21.08 14.01 -15.12
C THR A 272 20.93 13.12 -16.35
N PHE A 273 20.47 13.69 -17.47
CA PHE A 273 20.34 12.97 -18.74
C PHE A 273 21.68 12.40 -19.25
N TYR A 274 22.75 13.22 -19.23
CA TYR A 274 24.08 12.75 -19.65
C TYR A 274 24.66 11.69 -18.71
N THR A 275 24.38 11.77 -17.41
CA THR A 275 24.78 10.73 -16.44
C THR A 275 24.11 9.40 -16.75
N GLN A 276 22.81 9.41 -17.09
CA GLN A 276 22.10 8.19 -17.49
C GLN A 276 22.68 7.59 -18.79
N LEU A 277 22.99 8.45 -19.77
CA LEU A 277 23.62 8.03 -21.01
C LEU A 277 25.00 7.40 -20.76
N SER A 278 25.85 8.02 -19.93
CA SER A 278 27.18 7.50 -19.64
C SER A 278 27.14 6.15 -18.95
N MET A 279 26.30 5.98 -17.93
CA MET A 279 26.12 4.70 -17.23
C MET A 279 25.55 3.61 -18.13
N THR A 280 24.68 3.98 -19.08
CA THR A 280 24.15 3.02 -20.06
C THR A 280 25.24 2.50 -21.00
N ARG A 281 26.28 3.28 -21.29
CA ARG A 281 27.41 2.80 -22.11
C ARG A 281 28.27 1.78 -21.37
N GLU A 282 28.25 1.75 -20.04
CA GLU A 282 28.99 0.74 -19.26
C GLU A 282 28.47 -0.69 -19.46
N VAL A 283 27.30 -0.85 -20.05
CA VAL A 283 26.73 -2.17 -20.39
C VAL A 283 26.87 -2.55 -21.87
N GLU A 284 27.57 -1.73 -22.66
CA GLU A 284 27.92 -2.05 -24.03
C GLU A 284 28.66 -3.40 -24.13
N GLY A 285 28.32 -4.20 -25.13
CA GLY A 285 28.92 -5.52 -25.36
C GLY A 285 28.51 -6.61 -24.37
N LYS A 286 27.67 -6.31 -23.36
CA LYS A 286 27.21 -7.31 -22.37
C LYS A 286 25.99 -8.14 -22.82
N ASN A 287 25.58 -8.00 -24.09
CA ASN A 287 24.40 -8.67 -24.66
C ASN A 287 23.14 -8.41 -23.83
N ILE A 288 22.78 -7.13 -23.68
CA ILE A 288 21.63 -6.65 -22.89
C ILE A 288 20.47 -6.37 -23.84
N ASP A 289 19.32 -6.98 -23.59
CA ASP A 289 18.14 -6.76 -24.44
C ASP A 289 17.41 -5.46 -24.09
N LEU A 290 17.41 -5.06 -22.82
CA LEU A 290 16.65 -3.92 -22.32
C LEU A 290 17.41 -3.18 -21.21
N ALA A 291 17.64 -1.88 -21.40
CA ALA A 291 18.05 -0.96 -20.35
C ALA A 291 16.81 -0.31 -19.71
N LEU A 292 16.80 -0.22 -18.38
CA LEU A 292 15.75 0.44 -17.61
C LEU A 292 16.33 1.66 -16.90
N TRP A 293 15.77 2.83 -17.19
CA TRP A 293 16.00 4.05 -16.43
C TRP A 293 14.80 4.31 -15.50
N SER A 294 15.07 4.94 -14.36
CA SER A 294 14.08 5.20 -13.32
C SER A 294 12.97 6.19 -13.73
N GLU A 295 11.96 6.34 -12.86
CA GLU A 295 10.89 7.33 -13.00
C GLU A 295 11.47 8.74 -13.16
N THR A 296 10.99 9.45 -14.18
CA THR A 296 11.44 10.81 -14.54
C THR A 296 12.97 10.90 -14.67
N ALA A 297 13.65 9.85 -15.16
CA ALA A 297 15.08 9.85 -15.39
C ALA A 297 15.53 10.92 -16.41
N ILE A 298 14.61 11.37 -17.25
CA ILE A 298 14.78 12.53 -18.13
C ILE A 298 13.89 13.65 -17.56
N PRO A 299 14.42 14.58 -16.73
CA PRO A 299 13.61 15.55 -15.98
C PRO A 299 13.15 16.76 -16.83
N PHE A 300 12.88 16.55 -18.12
CA PHE A 300 12.37 17.56 -19.04
C PHE A 300 11.51 16.91 -20.13
N PHE A 301 10.67 17.71 -20.79
CA PHE A 301 9.78 17.24 -21.87
C PHE A 301 10.60 16.89 -23.13
N LEU A 302 11.10 15.66 -23.21
CA LEU A 302 12.01 15.21 -24.27
C LEU A 302 11.42 15.40 -25.67
N LEU A 303 10.12 15.16 -25.83
CA LEU A 303 9.42 15.23 -27.12
C LEU A 303 9.02 16.65 -27.53
N HIS A 304 9.21 17.64 -26.66
CA HIS A 304 8.93 19.02 -27.00
C HIS A 304 9.90 19.51 -28.09
N ASN A 305 9.43 20.33 -29.03
CA ASN A 305 10.20 20.76 -30.21
C ASN A 305 11.58 21.34 -29.87
N ASN A 306 11.67 22.10 -28.76
CA ASN A 306 12.93 22.70 -28.29
C ASN A 306 13.98 21.66 -27.83
N ASN A 307 13.58 20.42 -27.56
CA ASN A 307 14.44 19.36 -27.03
C ASN A 307 14.76 18.27 -28.06
N ARG A 308 14.44 18.50 -29.35
CA ARG A 308 14.68 17.54 -30.44
C ARG A 308 16.14 17.06 -30.51
N TYR A 309 17.10 17.95 -30.22
CA TYR A 309 18.52 17.61 -30.13
C TYR A 309 18.79 16.48 -29.12
N PHE A 310 18.18 16.52 -27.93
CA PHE A 310 18.34 15.49 -26.91
C PHE A 310 17.64 14.18 -27.27
N LEU A 311 16.49 14.26 -27.95
CA LEU A 311 15.81 13.08 -28.50
C LEU A 311 16.70 12.36 -29.53
N GLU A 312 17.37 13.12 -30.41
CA GLU A 312 18.29 12.57 -31.40
C GLU A 312 19.53 11.93 -30.73
N ILE A 313 20.09 12.54 -29.69
CA ILE A 313 21.17 11.91 -28.89
C ILE A 313 20.70 10.56 -28.31
N LEU A 314 19.51 10.52 -27.71
CA LEU A 314 18.98 9.31 -27.09
C LEU A 314 18.77 8.20 -28.13
N LYS A 315 18.12 8.53 -29.25
CA LYS A 315 17.88 7.60 -30.36
C LYS A 315 19.21 7.07 -30.92
N ASN A 316 20.16 7.96 -31.20
CA ASN A 316 21.49 7.56 -31.70
C ASN A 316 22.21 6.61 -30.73
N GLN A 317 22.06 6.79 -29.42
CA GLN A 317 22.65 5.88 -28.45
C GLN A 317 21.94 4.51 -28.40
N VAL A 318 20.60 4.50 -28.43
CA VAL A 318 19.80 3.26 -28.52
C VAL A 318 20.16 2.48 -29.78
N ASP A 319 20.29 3.18 -30.92
CA ASP A 319 20.69 2.60 -32.19
C ASP A 319 22.15 2.14 -32.16
N SER A 320 23.08 2.93 -31.62
CA SER A 320 24.48 2.54 -31.56
C SER A 320 24.71 1.31 -30.68
N LEU A 321 24.04 1.23 -29.54
CA LEU A 321 24.21 0.12 -28.60
C LEU A 321 23.43 -1.12 -29.03
N GLN A 322 22.42 -0.96 -29.90
CA GLN A 322 21.43 -1.98 -30.23
C GLN A 322 20.70 -2.52 -28.97
N ILE A 323 20.47 -1.65 -27.97
CA ILE A 323 19.81 -2.00 -26.69
C ILE A 323 18.48 -1.25 -26.62
N ASN A 324 17.37 -1.94 -26.38
CA ASN A 324 16.08 -1.27 -26.13
C ASN A 324 16.16 -0.46 -24.82
N LEU A 325 15.50 0.70 -24.75
CA LEU A 325 15.51 1.55 -23.57
C LEU A 325 14.08 1.87 -23.12
N LEU A 326 13.72 1.46 -21.90
CA LEU A 326 12.53 1.97 -21.21
C LEU A 326 12.98 3.01 -20.18
N THR A 327 12.44 4.22 -20.28
CA THR A 327 12.78 5.33 -19.37
C THR A 327 11.55 6.09 -18.89
N GLY A 328 11.58 6.56 -17.65
CA GLY A 328 10.63 7.56 -17.16
C GLY A 328 10.94 8.94 -17.74
N VAL A 329 9.92 9.61 -18.26
CA VAL A 329 10.02 10.93 -18.91
C VAL A 329 8.69 11.67 -18.78
N PRO A 330 8.65 12.97 -18.45
CA PRO A 330 7.42 13.72 -18.49
C PRO A 330 7.03 14.01 -19.93
N ASP A 331 5.73 13.96 -20.22
CA ASP A 331 5.19 14.28 -21.54
C ASP A 331 4.21 15.45 -21.46
N ILE A 332 4.00 16.13 -22.57
CA ILE A 332 3.05 17.23 -22.70
C ILE A 332 2.17 17.02 -23.93
N VAL A 333 0.86 17.03 -23.72
CA VAL A 333 -0.14 16.83 -24.77
C VAL A 333 -1.00 18.07 -24.88
N TYR A 334 -0.98 18.69 -26.05
CA TYR A 334 -1.82 19.85 -26.38
C TYR A 334 -3.11 19.38 -27.04
N TYR A 335 -4.23 19.98 -26.65
CA TYR A 335 -5.56 19.68 -27.18
C TYR A 335 -6.01 20.79 -28.10
N ASN A 336 -6.42 20.41 -29.31
CA ASN A 336 -7.04 21.35 -30.26
C ASN A 336 -8.54 21.50 -29.98
N GLU A 337 -9.22 20.40 -29.63
CA GLU A 337 -10.65 20.31 -29.28
C GLU A 337 -10.82 19.28 -28.13
N ASP A 338 -11.90 19.35 -27.37
CA ASP A 338 -12.28 18.36 -26.31
C ASP A 338 -11.24 18.12 -25.20
N ALA A 339 -10.59 19.19 -24.73
CA ALA A 339 -9.72 19.10 -23.55
C ALA A 339 -10.51 18.70 -22.28
N PRO A 340 -10.00 17.78 -21.44
CA PRO A 340 -10.55 17.53 -20.11
C PRO A 340 -10.79 18.83 -19.33
N SER A 341 -11.83 18.87 -18.49
CA SER A 341 -12.17 20.07 -17.69
C SER A 341 -11.01 20.50 -16.78
N SER A 342 -10.27 19.52 -16.26
CA SER A 342 -9.10 19.72 -15.40
C SER A 342 -7.84 20.19 -16.13
N SER A 343 -7.82 20.21 -17.47
CA SER A 343 -6.58 20.53 -18.20
C SER A 343 -6.10 21.94 -17.92
N LYS A 344 -4.80 22.15 -18.07
CA LYS A 344 -4.15 23.44 -17.89
C LYS A 344 -4.41 24.32 -19.11
N THR A 345 -4.43 25.64 -18.89
CA THR A 345 -4.53 26.62 -19.98
C THR A 345 -3.20 27.37 -20.07
N GLY A 346 -2.57 27.32 -21.23
CA GLY A 346 -1.32 28.01 -21.52
C GLY A 346 -1.51 29.49 -21.80
N LYS A 347 -0.40 30.20 -22.05
CA LYS A 347 -0.40 31.67 -22.16
C LYS A 347 -1.15 32.17 -23.39
N MET A 348 -1.25 31.36 -24.44
CA MET A 348 -1.94 31.69 -25.69
C MET A 348 -3.36 31.11 -25.74
N GLY A 349 -3.88 30.59 -24.61
CA GLY A 349 -5.19 29.97 -24.51
C GLY A 349 -5.23 28.49 -24.89
N GLU A 350 -4.09 27.90 -25.25
CA GLU A 350 -3.96 26.49 -25.58
C GLU A 350 -4.25 25.61 -24.36
N ARG A 351 -5.05 24.56 -24.54
CA ARG A 351 -5.34 23.59 -23.48
C ARG A 351 -4.32 22.46 -23.54
N TYR A 352 -3.75 22.07 -22.40
CA TYR A 352 -2.78 20.99 -22.36
C TYR A 352 -2.80 20.23 -21.04
N ASP A 353 -2.32 19.00 -21.08
CA ASP A 353 -1.99 18.20 -19.90
C ASP A 353 -0.52 17.77 -19.94
N THR A 354 0.06 17.69 -18.75
CA THR A 354 1.38 17.11 -18.54
C THR A 354 1.19 15.72 -17.94
N TYR A 355 1.99 14.74 -18.32
CA TYR A 355 1.90 13.36 -17.82
C TYR A 355 3.21 12.87 -17.24
N ASN A 356 3.14 12.17 -16.11
CA ASN A 356 4.22 11.30 -15.66
C ASN A 356 4.14 10.03 -16.50
N SER A 357 5.17 9.75 -17.28
CA SER A 357 5.12 8.72 -18.31
C SER A 357 6.36 7.85 -18.34
N SER A 358 6.22 6.71 -18.99
CA SER A 358 7.33 5.87 -19.41
C SER A 358 7.27 5.65 -20.90
N MET A 359 8.43 5.67 -21.54
CA MET A 359 8.56 5.54 -22.98
C MET A 359 9.60 4.47 -23.32
N LEU A 360 9.27 3.63 -24.29
CA LEU A 360 10.16 2.60 -24.82
C LEU A 360 10.71 3.05 -26.18
N PHE A 361 12.03 3.15 -26.24
CA PHE A 361 12.82 3.39 -27.43
C PHE A 361 13.45 2.08 -27.88
N GLN A 362 13.38 1.79 -29.18
CA GLN A 362 13.90 0.55 -29.75
C GLN A 362 14.90 0.86 -30.85
N PRO A 363 15.95 0.03 -31.02
CA PRO A 363 16.93 0.22 -32.08
C PRO A 363 16.29 0.25 -33.47
N ASN A 364 16.70 1.23 -34.27
CA ASN A 364 16.29 1.45 -35.65
C ASN A 364 14.78 1.64 -35.83
N GLN A 365 14.07 2.11 -34.80
CA GLN A 365 12.63 2.38 -34.86
C GLN A 365 12.31 3.82 -34.48
N ASP A 366 11.50 4.46 -35.30
CA ASP A 366 11.02 5.81 -35.00
C ASP A 366 9.82 5.85 -34.06
N SER A 367 9.04 4.78 -34.02
CA SER A 367 7.87 4.67 -33.15
C SER A 367 8.28 4.51 -31.69
N ILE A 368 7.66 5.31 -30.82
CA ILE A 368 7.87 5.27 -29.38
C ILE A 368 6.59 4.73 -28.73
N GLN A 369 6.69 3.60 -28.03
CA GLN A 369 5.59 3.10 -27.21
C GLN A 369 5.56 3.87 -25.90
N ARG A 370 4.36 4.19 -25.39
CA ARG A 370 4.19 5.07 -24.23
C ARG A 370 3.18 4.51 -23.25
N TYR A 371 3.40 4.77 -21.98
CA TYR A 371 2.45 4.56 -20.91
C TYR A 371 2.40 5.80 -20.03
N TYR A 372 1.19 6.34 -19.86
CA TYR A 372 0.91 7.43 -18.93
C TYR A 372 0.43 6.86 -17.60
N LYS A 373 1.00 7.34 -16.50
CA LYS A 373 0.62 6.96 -15.14
C LYS A 373 -0.88 7.17 -14.93
N LYS A 374 -1.55 6.16 -14.40
CA LYS A 374 -3.00 6.09 -14.20
C LYS A 374 -3.39 6.37 -12.77
N LEU A 375 -2.63 5.84 -11.81
CA LEU A 375 -2.91 6.06 -10.38
C LEU A 375 -1.91 7.07 -9.83
N LEU A 376 -2.42 8.28 -9.61
CA LEU A 376 -1.64 9.41 -9.12
C LEU A 376 -1.72 9.47 -7.60
N VAL A 377 -0.63 9.90 -6.97
CA VAL A 377 -0.60 10.11 -5.53
C VAL A 377 -1.56 11.24 -5.17
N PRO A 378 -2.60 10.99 -4.34
CA PRO A 378 -3.56 12.00 -3.96
C PRO A 378 -2.88 13.21 -3.31
N PHE A 379 -3.28 14.42 -3.74
CA PHE A 379 -2.77 15.72 -3.30
C PHE A 379 -1.31 16.04 -3.64
N ALA A 380 -0.44 15.04 -3.80
CA ALA A 380 0.95 15.27 -4.23
C ALA A 380 1.06 15.43 -5.75
N GLU A 381 0.40 14.56 -6.52
CA GLU A 381 0.47 14.57 -7.99
C GLU A 381 -0.79 15.16 -8.62
N ARG A 382 -1.96 14.93 -8.00
CA ARG A 382 -3.25 15.45 -8.47
C ARG A 382 -4.23 15.61 -7.32
N VAL A 383 -5.08 16.62 -7.40
CA VAL A 383 -6.22 16.78 -6.48
C VAL A 383 -7.30 15.76 -6.86
N PRO A 384 -7.70 14.85 -5.94
CA PRO A 384 -8.74 13.86 -6.22
C PRO A 384 -10.06 14.50 -6.66
N TYR A 385 -10.76 13.84 -7.59
CA TYR A 385 -12.05 14.24 -8.16
C TYR A 385 -12.06 15.64 -8.79
N SER A 386 -10.92 16.08 -9.32
CA SER A 386 -10.75 17.42 -9.92
C SER A 386 -11.53 17.62 -11.23
N GLU A 387 -11.92 16.54 -11.90
CA GLU A 387 -12.74 16.59 -13.12
C GLU A 387 -14.23 16.76 -12.79
N GLU A 388 -14.70 16.09 -11.74
CA GLU A 388 -16.07 16.14 -11.23
C GLU A 388 -16.34 17.38 -10.38
N LEU A 389 -15.35 17.79 -9.58
CA LEU A 389 -15.42 18.88 -8.62
C LEU A 389 -14.44 19.99 -9.01
N SER A 390 -14.73 20.67 -10.12
CA SER A 390 -13.84 21.64 -10.75
C SER A 390 -13.40 22.80 -9.84
N PHE A 391 -14.15 23.12 -8.77
CA PHE A 391 -13.74 24.11 -7.77
C PHE A 391 -12.48 23.70 -6.99
N LEU A 392 -12.19 22.39 -6.90
CA LEU A 392 -10.97 21.85 -6.29
C LEU A 392 -9.72 22.15 -7.12
N ASN A 393 -9.87 22.57 -8.38
CA ASN A 393 -8.74 22.97 -9.23
C ASN A 393 -8.01 24.20 -8.68
N ALA A 394 -8.65 25.01 -7.84
CA ALA A 394 -8.00 26.10 -7.12
C ALA A 394 -6.97 25.62 -6.08
N MET A 395 -7.01 24.33 -5.69
CA MET A 395 -6.05 23.70 -4.78
C MET A 395 -4.91 22.99 -5.52
N GLN A 396 -4.85 23.06 -6.86
CA GLN A 396 -3.75 22.47 -7.61
C GLN A 396 -2.44 23.23 -7.33
N TRP A 397 -1.44 22.50 -6.85
CA TRP A 397 -0.12 23.03 -6.54
C TRP A 397 0.75 23.15 -7.80
N ASN A 398 1.31 24.33 -8.04
CA ASN A 398 2.07 24.68 -9.26
C ASN A 398 3.60 24.47 -9.15
N LEU A 399 4.09 23.61 -8.25
CA LEU A 399 5.53 23.37 -8.05
C LEU A 399 6.11 22.27 -8.95
N GLY A 400 5.74 22.25 -10.24
CA GLY A 400 6.37 21.40 -11.27
C GLY A 400 6.06 19.89 -11.22
N LEU A 401 5.66 19.36 -10.06
CA LEU A 401 5.26 17.96 -9.82
C LEU A 401 3.74 17.77 -9.63
N GLY A 402 2.97 18.85 -9.66
CA GLY A 402 1.53 18.85 -9.41
C GLY A 402 0.67 19.03 -10.66
N GLY A 403 -0.53 18.46 -10.61
CA GLY A 403 -1.53 18.55 -11.68
C GLY A 403 -1.16 17.69 -12.90
N TRP A 404 -0.66 16.48 -12.67
CA TRP A 404 -0.50 15.50 -13.74
C TRP A 404 -1.87 15.09 -14.31
N GLY A 405 -1.92 14.88 -15.62
CA GLY A 405 -3.03 14.23 -16.30
C GLY A 405 -3.08 12.73 -15.96
N VAL A 406 -4.27 12.15 -16.05
CA VAL A 406 -4.51 10.73 -15.75
C VAL A 406 -4.42 9.92 -17.04
N GLY A 407 -3.55 8.91 -17.06
CA GLY A 407 -3.47 7.95 -18.16
C GLY A 407 -4.75 7.12 -18.29
N LYS A 408 -5.26 6.98 -19.52
CA LYS A 408 -6.50 6.24 -19.80
C LYS A 408 -6.22 4.81 -20.30
N GLU A 409 -5.17 4.65 -21.10
CA GLU A 409 -4.85 3.38 -21.76
C GLU A 409 -4.14 2.39 -20.83
N LYS A 410 -4.25 1.09 -21.11
CA LYS A 410 -3.39 0.07 -20.52
C LYS A 410 -2.36 -0.32 -21.59
N THR A 411 -1.09 -0.14 -21.31
CA THR A 411 -0.02 -0.40 -22.28
C THR A 411 0.65 -1.74 -21.99
N VAL A 412 0.73 -2.59 -23.02
CA VAL A 412 1.65 -3.73 -23.05
C VAL A 412 2.78 -3.35 -23.99
N PHE A 413 3.96 -3.14 -23.41
CA PHE A 413 5.17 -2.87 -24.16
C PHE A 413 5.64 -4.13 -24.87
N GLN A 414 6.23 -3.94 -26.04
CA GLN A 414 6.81 -5.00 -26.85
C GLN A 414 8.21 -4.59 -27.28
N CYS A 415 9.20 -5.45 -27.12
CA CYS A 415 10.52 -5.23 -27.69
C CYS A 415 11.13 -6.50 -28.29
N ASN A 416 11.90 -6.32 -29.36
CA ASN A 416 12.68 -7.41 -29.95
C ASN A 416 13.95 -7.62 -29.14
N THR A 417 14.27 -8.88 -28.82
CA THR A 417 15.48 -9.26 -28.10
C THR A 417 16.60 -9.68 -29.05
N HIS A 418 17.83 -9.73 -28.55
CA HIS A 418 18.97 -10.25 -29.33
C HIS A 418 18.82 -11.73 -29.69
N GLU A 419 18.07 -12.50 -28.90
CA GLU A 419 17.76 -13.91 -29.17
C GLU A 419 16.60 -14.10 -30.17
N GLY A 420 16.04 -13.01 -30.72
CA GLY A 420 15.08 -13.04 -31.81
C GLY A 420 13.63 -13.34 -31.40
N PHE A 421 13.32 -13.33 -30.11
CA PHE A 421 11.94 -13.40 -29.62
C PHE A 421 11.41 -11.99 -29.31
N ASN A 422 10.09 -11.81 -29.39
CA ASN A 422 9.43 -10.57 -28.97
C ASN A 422 9.04 -10.69 -27.50
N ALA A 423 9.65 -9.86 -26.64
CA ALA A 423 9.35 -9.79 -25.22
C ALA A 423 8.19 -8.82 -24.99
N THR A 424 7.19 -9.25 -24.22
CA THR A 424 6.06 -8.42 -23.83
C THR A 424 6.05 -8.19 -22.32
N PHE A 425 5.78 -6.96 -21.90
CA PHE A 425 5.72 -6.60 -20.48
C PHE A 425 4.82 -5.39 -20.23
N SER A 426 4.40 -5.21 -18.99
CA SER A 426 3.68 -4.02 -18.53
C SER A 426 4.52 -3.25 -17.54
N ASN A 427 4.30 -1.93 -17.47
CA ASN A 427 4.95 -1.05 -16.52
C ASN A 427 3.96 -0.56 -15.46
N LEU A 428 4.47 -0.29 -14.26
CA LEU A 428 3.79 0.41 -13.17
C LEU A 428 4.72 1.52 -12.70
N ILE A 429 4.22 2.75 -12.62
CA ILE A 429 5.01 3.90 -12.20
C ILE A 429 4.78 4.14 -10.71
N CYS A 430 5.82 3.88 -9.89
CA CYS A 430 5.89 4.25 -8.48
C CYS A 430 4.70 3.72 -7.65
N PHE A 431 3.86 4.62 -7.15
CA PHE A 431 2.68 4.36 -6.32
C PHE A 431 1.68 3.37 -6.94
N GLU A 432 1.70 3.16 -8.25
CA GLU A 432 0.85 2.15 -8.90
C GLU A 432 1.15 0.72 -8.42
N SER A 433 2.37 0.44 -7.97
CA SER A 433 2.81 -0.90 -7.55
C SER A 433 2.12 -1.43 -6.29
N ILE A 434 1.47 -0.57 -5.50
CA ILE A 434 0.80 -0.98 -4.26
C ILE A 434 -0.69 -1.31 -4.46
N PHE A 435 -1.20 -1.17 -5.67
CA PHE A 435 -2.59 -1.50 -6.02
C PHE A 435 -2.67 -2.98 -6.45
N PRO A 436 -3.35 -3.84 -5.66
CA PRO A 436 -3.39 -5.28 -5.90
C PRO A 436 -4.15 -5.73 -7.14
#